data_AF-A0A183FVQ2-F1
#
_entry.id   AF-A0A183FVQ2-F1
#
_cell.length_a   1.000
_cell.length_b   1.000
_cell.length_c   1.000
_cell.angle_alpha   90.00
_cell.angle_beta   90.00
_cell.angle_gamma   90.00
#
_symmetry.space_group_name_H-M   'P 1'
#
loop_
_entity.id
_entity.type
_entity.pdbx_description
1 polymer ?
#
loop_
_entity_poly.entity_id
_entity_poly.type
_entity_poly.pdbx_seq_one_letter_code
_entity_poly.pdbx_strand_id
1 'polypeptide(L)'
;MGVSVLCEEFLLVFIQWRQNINQLFSDKNREMSGDVEDRTDDVKNKFYLSIILGNSIDLTMSSTERFHFKKDYETFKLRFTIINLFPLAIAFFFPSRPMDSICHFLMVWYYCTLTIRESILIINGSKLGSWWVAHHYLACVIGGVALTWPDDAAYQAFHSQFLLFAGYICLVQQLQYQYQSGCLRRLHSLGHGDSMDVTLEGFATWMFQGLTFLLPFLIVMYVLEFFNSYTLYSIWRTQECVWQVPVLAFLFLLVGVGNTAMLSQIVFKKMKESSTSRVTGILQRYPSIAKFQ
;
A
#
# COMPACT_ATOMS: atom_id res chain seq x y z
N MET A 1 -12.55 25.34 18.08
CA MET A 1 -11.26 25.90 17.66
C MET A 1 -10.24 24.84 17.18
N GLY A 2 -10.25 23.59 17.67
CA GLY A 2 -9.27 22.58 17.20
C GLY A 2 -9.55 21.94 15.82
N VAL A 3 -10.83 21.77 15.44
CA VAL A 3 -11.22 21.15 14.16
C VAL A 3 -10.94 22.06 12.95
N SER A 4 -10.97 23.39 13.14
CA SER A 4 -10.69 24.37 12.08
C SER A 4 -9.21 24.39 11.70
N VAL A 5 -8.30 24.29 12.67
CA VAL A 5 -6.84 24.27 12.43
C VAL A 5 -6.42 22.99 11.70
N LEU A 6 -7.01 21.84 12.08
CA LEU A 6 -6.81 20.59 11.36
C LEU A 6 -7.29 20.67 9.91
N CYS A 7 -8.48 21.24 9.70
CA CYS A 7 -9.03 21.41 8.36
C CYS A 7 -8.13 22.31 7.50
N GLU A 8 -7.56 23.38 8.07
CA GLU A 8 -6.60 24.27 7.38
C GLU A 8 -5.30 23.55 7.03
N GLU A 9 -4.68 22.81 7.95
CA GLU A 9 -3.48 22.01 7.67
C GLU A 9 -3.73 20.95 6.58
N PHE A 10 -4.88 20.28 6.60
CA PHE A 10 -5.28 19.35 5.54
C PHE A 10 -5.52 20.04 4.20
N LEU A 11 -6.16 21.21 4.22
CA LEU A 11 -6.36 22.02 3.02
C LEU A 11 -5.02 22.46 2.44
N LEU A 12 -4.05 22.84 3.28
CA LEU A 12 -2.71 23.23 2.88
C LEU A 12 -1.94 22.06 2.27
N VAL A 13 -2.01 20.86 2.85
CA VAL A 13 -1.41 19.64 2.27
C VAL A 13 -2.04 19.33 0.91
N PHE A 14 -3.36 19.48 0.78
CA PHE A 14 -4.08 19.27 -0.48
C PHE A 14 -3.71 20.31 -1.55
N ILE A 15 -3.63 21.59 -1.17
CA ILE A 15 -3.22 22.69 -2.05
C ILE A 15 -1.77 22.52 -2.49
N GLN A 16 -0.87 22.19 -1.56
CA GLN A 16 0.54 21.93 -1.85
C GLN A 16 0.70 20.75 -2.81
N TRP A 17 -0.08 19.68 -2.62
CA TRP A 17 -0.08 18.54 -3.53
C TRP A 17 -0.55 18.93 -4.94
N ARG A 18 -1.65 19.68 -5.04
CA ARG A 18 -2.16 20.18 -6.32
C ARG A 18 -1.13 21.07 -7.03
N GLN A 19 -0.45 21.93 -6.29
CA GLN A 19 0.61 22.80 -6.82
C GLN A 19 1.81 22.00 -7.31
N ASN A 20 2.30 21.03 -6.53
CA ASN A 20 3.42 20.17 -6.91
C ASN A 20 3.10 19.36 -8.17
N ILE A 21 1.87 18.85 -8.29
CA ILE A 21 1.41 18.14 -9.50
C ILE A 21 1.39 19.07 -10.72
N ASN A 22 0.81 20.26 -10.58
CA ASN A 22 0.78 21.23 -11.68
C ASN A 22 2.18 21.69 -12.11
N GLN A 23 3.11 21.79 -11.16
CA GLN A 23 4.49 22.14 -11.42
C GLN A 23 5.24 21.02 -12.15
N LEU A 24 5.04 19.77 -11.72
CA LEU A 24 5.58 18.58 -12.40
C LEU A 24 5.06 18.47 -13.85
N PHE A 25 3.81 18.87 -14.11
CA PHE A 25 3.25 18.95 -15.46
C PHE A 25 3.81 20.11 -16.29
N SER A 26 4.10 21.24 -15.66
CA SER A 26 4.65 22.42 -16.33
C SER A 26 6.09 22.19 -16.79
N ASP A 27 6.90 21.52 -15.96
CA ASP A 27 8.32 21.29 -16.25
C ASP A 27 8.52 20.22 -17.33
N LYS A 28 7.61 19.25 -17.41
CA LYS A 28 7.69 18.11 -18.32
C LYS A 28 7.26 18.39 -19.76
N ASN A 29 6.40 19.39 -19.98
CA ASN A 29 6.05 19.87 -21.32
C ASN A 29 7.25 20.48 -22.09
N ARG A 30 8.45 20.53 -21.48
CA ARG A 30 9.65 21.16 -22.04
C ARG A 30 10.71 20.20 -22.56
N GLU A 31 10.65 18.91 -22.25
CA GLU A 31 11.73 17.96 -22.56
C GLU A 31 11.15 16.63 -23.05
N MET A 32 11.27 16.31 -24.35
CA MET A 32 10.74 15.05 -24.90
C MET A 32 11.66 14.44 -25.97
N SER A 33 12.16 13.21 -25.74
CA SER A 33 12.51 12.19 -26.77
C SER A 33 12.96 10.83 -26.18
N GLY A 34 12.23 9.74 -26.57
CA GLY A 34 12.62 8.31 -26.73
C GLY A 34 12.97 7.48 -25.48
N ASP A 35 12.69 6.17 -25.33
CA ASP A 35 12.07 5.09 -26.14
C ASP A 35 11.62 3.94 -25.17
N VAL A 36 10.71 3.04 -25.61
CA VAL A 36 9.90 2.11 -24.75
C VAL A 36 10.02 0.63 -25.13
N GLU A 37 10.13 -0.28 -24.14
CA GLU A 37 9.67 -1.70 -24.19
C GLU A 37 9.50 -2.26 -22.75
N ASP A 38 8.31 -2.70 -22.27
CA ASP A 38 7.74 -4.07 -22.29
C ASP A 38 6.25 -4.01 -21.81
N ARG A 39 5.32 -4.73 -22.46
CA ARG A 39 3.88 -4.34 -22.55
C ARG A 39 2.87 -5.46 -22.27
N THR A 40 2.31 -5.48 -21.07
CA THR A 40 0.90 -5.86 -20.81
C THR A 40 0.32 -5.14 -19.59
N ASP A 41 1.07 -5.05 -18.49
CA ASP A 41 0.65 -4.31 -17.29
C ASP A 41 0.82 -2.79 -17.49
N ASP A 42 1.87 -2.40 -18.22
CA ASP A 42 2.10 -1.03 -18.67
C ASP A 42 0.92 -0.47 -19.49
N VAL A 43 0.27 -1.31 -20.31
CA VAL A 43 -0.86 -0.89 -21.16
C VAL A 43 -2.09 -0.52 -20.32
N LYS A 44 -2.39 -1.29 -19.27
CA LYS A 44 -3.56 -1.03 -18.39
C LYS A 44 -3.35 0.23 -17.55
N ASN A 45 -2.14 0.44 -17.04
CA ASN A 45 -1.81 1.62 -16.25
C ASN A 45 -1.73 2.89 -17.11
N LYS A 46 -1.23 2.77 -18.35
CA LYS A 46 -1.30 3.83 -19.36
C LYS A 46 -2.75 4.22 -19.68
N PHE A 47 -3.67 3.27 -19.79
CA PHE A 47 -5.10 3.55 -20.00
C PHE A 47 -5.74 4.27 -18.79
N TYR A 48 -5.50 3.79 -17.58
CA TYR A 48 -6.00 4.45 -16.36
C TYR A 48 -5.53 5.91 -16.26
N LEU A 49 -4.23 6.15 -16.46
CA LEU A 49 -3.68 7.49 -16.43
C LEU A 49 -4.14 8.34 -17.63
N SER A 50 -4.31 7.75 -18.81
CA SER A 50 -4.90 8.40 -19.98
C SER A 50 -6.31 8.93 -19.71
N ILE A 51 -7.14 8.18 -18.96
CA ILE A 51 -8.47 8.64 -18.57
C ILE A 51 -8.39 9.83 -17.61
N ILE A 52 -7.50 9.78 -16.62
CA ILE A 52 -7.44 10.78 -15.54
C ILE A 52 -6.71 12.06 -15.97
N LEU A 53 -5.61 11.90 -16.70
CA LEU A 53 -4.67 12.96 -17.04
C LEU A 53 -4.79 13.41 -18.50
N GLY A 54 -5.46 12.61 -19.34
CA GLY A 54 -5.55 12.83 -20.78
C GLY A 54 -4.38 12.19 -21.54
N ASN A 55 -4.62 11.85 -22.81
CA ASN A 55 -3.65 11.14 -23.67
C ASN A 55 -2.45 11.98 -24.10
N SER A 56 -2.49 13.30 -23.90
CA SER A 56 -1.47 14.23 -24.38
C SER A 56 -0.28 14.39 -23.44
N ILE A 57 -0.34 13.83 -22.22
CA ILE A 57 0.70 14.01 -21.21
C ILE A 57 1.69 12.85 -21.31
N ASP A 58 2.94 13.15 -21.67
CA ASP A 58 4.04 12.21 -21.54
C ASP A 58 4.37 12.05 -20.04
N LEU A 59 4.33 10.81 -19.55
CA LEU A 59 4.61 10.47 -18.16
C LEU A 59 5.97 9.77 -17.99
N THR A 60 6.77 9.62 -19.05
CA THR A 60 8.13 9.06 -19.00
C THR A 60 9.12 10.04 -18.36
N MET A 61 10.01 9.57 -17.50
CA MET A 61 10.89 10.40 -16.66
C MET A 61 12.36 10.04 -16.92
N SER A 62 13.21 11.06 -16.92
CA SER A 62 14.67 10.90 -16.89
C SER A 62 15.12 10.18 -15.60
N SER A 63 16.37 9.69 -15.58
CA SER A 63 16.94 9.00 -14.42
C SER A 63 16.92 9.85 -13.14
N THR A 64 17.14 11.16 -13.26
CA THR A 64 17.12 12.10 -12.12
C THR A 64 15.69 12.30 -11.59
N GLU A 65 14.72 12.50 -12.49
CA GLU A 65 13.30 12.65 -12.12
C GLU A 65 12.76 11.38 -11.47
N ARG A 66 13.11 10.20 -12.00
CA ARG A 66 12.75 8.90 -11.40
C ARG A 66 13.21 8.80 -9.94
N PHE A 67 14.43 9.23 -9.66
CA PHE A 67 14.97 9.24 -8.30
C PHE A 67 14.20 10.18 -7.37
N HIS A 68 13.95 11.43 -7.79
CA HIS A 68 13.21 12.41 -6.99
C HIS A 68 11.75 11.99 -6.77
N PHE A 69 11.08 11.53 -7.82
CA PHE A 69 9.68 11.09 -7.75
C PHE A 69 9.52 9.91 -6.79
N LYS A 70 10.42 8.93 -6.86
CA LYS A 70 10.47 7.80 -5.91
C LYS A 70 10.64 8.28 -4.48
N LYS A 71 11.58 9.20 -4.23
CA LYS A 71 11.80 9.77 -2.90
C LYS A 71 10.55 10.51 -2.39
N ASP A 72 9.87 11.24 -3.25
CA ASP A 72 8.64 11.95 -2.89
C ASP A 72 7.45 11.02 -2.66
N TYR A 73 7.34 9.92 -3.42
CA TYR A 73 6.38 8.85 -3.17
C TYR A 73 6.57 8.23 -1.78
N GLU A 74 7.80 7.85 -1.45
CA GLU A 74 8.13 7.26 -0.15
C GLU A 74 7.89 8.25 1.01
N THR A 75 8.33 9.49 0.83
CA THR A 75 8.14 10.57 1.81
C THR A 75 6.66 10.88 2.00
N PHE A 76 5.86 10.82 0.94
CA PHE A 76 4.40 10.99 1.00
C PHE A 76 3.75 9.92 1.88
N LYS A 77 4.04 8.64 1.66
CA LYS A 77 3.52 7.54 2.49
C LYS A 77 3.80 7.76 3.97
N LEU A 78 5.05 8.09 4.29
CA LEU A 78 5.47 8.33 5.66
C LEU A 78 4.78 9.53 6.32
N ARG A 79 4.78 10.68 5.63
CA ARG A 79 4.20 11.90 6.18
C ARG A 79 2.72 11.72 6.43
N PHE A 80 2.01 11.13 5.45
CA PHE A 80 0.58 10.91 5.57
C PHE A 80 0.26 10.00 6.76
N THR A 81 0.91 8.85 6.87
CA THR A 81 0.59 7.87 7.92
C THR A 81 0.91 8.37 9.33
N ILE A 82 1.93 9.22 9.50
CA ILE A 82 2.18 9.91 10.78
C ILE A 82 1.09 10.96 11.07
N ILE A 83 0.77 11.82 10.09
CA ILE A 83 -0.23 12.88 10.27
C ILE A 83 -1.62 12.27 10.54
N ASN A 84 -1.95 11.16 9.88
CA ASN A 84 -3.26 10.51 9.98
C ASN A 84 -3.52 9.85 11.35
N LEU A 85 -2.49 9.57 12.14
CA LEU A 85 -2.68 9.08 13.51
C LEU A 85 -3.41 10.09 14.39
N PHE A 86 -3.26 11.39 14.13
CA PHE A 86 -3.88 12.45 14.93
C PHE A 86 -5.41 12.52 14.79
N PRO A 87 -6.01 12.63 13.58
CA PRO A 87 -7.46 12.56 13.44
C PRO A 87 -8.03 11.22 13.89
N LEU A 88 -7.33 10.10 13.68
CA LEU A 88 -7.74 8.79 14.20
C LEU A 88 -7.80 8.77 15.74
N ALA A 89 -6.82 9.36 16.42
CA ALA A 89 -6.84 9.48 17.87
C ALA A 89 -8.01 10.35 18.36
N ILE A 90 -8.28 11.48 17.69
CA ILE A 90 -9.43 12.33 18.02
C ILE A 90 -10.74 11.58 17.80
N ALA A 91 -10.89 10.86 16.68
CA ALA A 91 -12.09 10.06 16.39
C ALA A 91 -12.32 8.98 17.45
N PHE A 92 -11.24 8.41 18.00
CA PHE A 92 -11.31 7.37 19.02
C PHE A 92 -11.71 7.93 20.40
N PHE A 93 -11.08 9.02 20.85
CA PHE A 93 -11.35 9.60 22.19
C PHE A 93 -12.59 10.50 22.22
N PHE A 94 -12.94 11.12 21.09
CA PHE A 94 -14.09 12.02 20.95
C PHE A 94 -14.91 11.61 19.72
N PRO A 95 -15.65 10.47 19.79
CA PRO A 95 -16.42 9.96 18.66
C PRO A 95 -17.41 11.00 18.16
N SER A 96 -17.29 11.34 16.88
CA SER A 96 -18.22 12.26 16.23
C SER A 96 -18.26 11.98 14.73
N ARG A 97 -19.46 12.02 14.15
CA ARG A 97 -19.67 11.76 12.73
C ARG A 97 -18.85 12.64 11.78
N PRO A 98 -18.65 13.94 12.05
CA PRO A 98 -17.77 14.75 11.22
C PRO A 98 -16.31 14.28 11.26
N MET A 99 -15.80 13.90 12.43
CA MET A 99 -14.42 13.42 12.56
C MET A 99 -14.22 12.08 11.84
N ASP A 100 -15.18 11.18 11.95
CA ASP A 100 -15.16 9.92 11.21
C ASP A 100 -15.17 10.15 9.69
N SER A 101 -15.98 11.10 9.22
CA SER A 101 -16.05 11.47 7.81
C SER A 101 -14.71 12.03 7.32
N ILE A 102 -14.01 12.80 8.14
CA ILE A 102 -12.64 13.26 7.86
C ILE A 102 -11.69 12.06 7.74
N CYS A 103 -11.73 11.12 8.69
CA CYS A 103 -10.86 9.94 8.67
C CYS A 103 -11.09 9.08 7.41
N HIS A 104 -12.35 8.79 7.07
CA HIS A 104 -12.69 8.04 5.86
C HIS A 104 -12.31 8.79 4.59
N PHE A 105 -12.56 10.11 4.53
CA PHE A 105 -12.16 10.95 3.40
C PHE A 105 -10.63 10.92 3.21
N LEU A 106 -9.86 11.08 4.29
CA LEU A 106 -8.40 11.02 4.24
C LEU A 106 -7.89 9.67 3.74
N MET A 107 -8.53 8.58 4.16
CA MET A 107 -8.19 7.24 3.68
C MET A 107 -8.47 7.09 2.17
N VAL A 108 -9.64 7.52 1.69
CA VAL A 108 -9.98 7.52 0.25
C VAL A 108 -8.96 8.36 -0.52
N TRP A 109 -8.72 9.58 -0.06
CA TRP A 109 -7.77 10.50 -0.69
C TRP A 109 -6.36 9.92 -0.75
N TYR A 110 -5.89 9.31 0.33
CA TYR A 110 -4.56 8.69 0.41
C TYR A 110 -4.41 7.58 -0.61
N TYR A 111 -5.29 6.57 -0.59
CA TYR A 111 -5.15 5.42 -1.48
C TYR A 111 -5.37 5.78 -2.94
N CYS A 112 -6.31 6.68 -3.25
CA CYS A 112 -6.48 7.13 -4.61
C CYS A 112 -5.31 8.03 -5.10
N THR A 113 -4.62 8.77 -4.21
CA THR A 113 -3.36 9.44 -4.56
C THR A 113 -2.23 8.43 -4.77
N LEU A 114 -2.20 7.37 -3.96
CA LEU A 114 -1.20 6.32 -4.02
C LEU A 114 -1.28 5.56 -5.34
N THR A 115 -2.47 5.15 -5.78
CA THR A 115 -2.67 4.44 -7.06
C THR A 115 -2.21 5.26 -8.26
N ILE A 116 -2.44 6.57 -8.26
CA ILE A 116 -1.94 7.47 -9.32
C ILE A 116 -0.41 7.48 -9.33
N ARG A 117 0.22 7.69 -8.16
CA ARG A 117 1.69 7.72 -8.05
C ARG A 117 2.32 6.39 -8.46
N GLU A 118 1.71 5.27 -8.09
CA GLU A 118 2.18 3.93 -8.45
C GLU A 118 2.02 3.64 -9.94
N SER A 119 0.92 4.08 -10.55
CA SER A 119 0.75 3.97 -12.00
C SER A 119 1.87 4.71 -12.74
N ILE A 120 2.27 5.89 -12.25
CA ILE A 120 3.41 6.66 -12.79
C ILE A 120 4.73 5.91 -12.57
N LEU A 121 4.95 5.33 -11.37
CA LEU A 121 6.15 4.53 -11.08
C LEU A 121 6.26 3.32 -12.02
N ILE A 122 5.15 2.63 -12.30
CA ILE A 122 5.12 1.43 -13.15
C ILE A 122 5.47 1.77 -14.60
N ILE A 123 4.91 2.85 -15.16
CA ILE A 123 5.27 3.32 -16.51
C ILE A 123 6.77 3.64 -16.62
N ASN A 124 7.39 4.03 -15.50
CA ASN A 124 8.81 4.36 -15.41
C ASN A 124 9.69 3.20 -14.92
N GLY A 125 9.20 1.95 -15.05
CA GLY A 125 9.97 0.74 -14.81
C GLY A 125 9.99 0.24 -13.36
N SER A 126 9.13 0.73 -12.47
CA SER A 126 8.97 0.14 -11.15
C SER A 126 8.22 -1.18 -11.23
N LYS A 127 8.78 -2.23 -10.61
CA LYS A 127 8.20 -3.59 -10.60
C LYS A 127 7.34 -3.80 -9.36
N LEU A 128 6.27 -3.02 -9.25
CA LEU A 128 5.27 -3.22 -8.19
C LEU A 128 4.48 -4.49 -8.48
N GLY A 129 4.38 -5.39 -7.49
CA GLY A 129 3.60 -6.62 -7.64
C GLY A 129 2.12 -6.31 -7.89
N SER A 130 1.51 -7.00 -8.85
CA SER A 130 0.13 -6.71 -9.30
C SER A 130 -0.91 -6.79 -8.17
N TRP A 131 -0.70 -7.67 -7.19
CA TRP A 131 -1.55 -7.73 -5.98
C TRP A 131 -1.50 -6.42 -5.18
N TRP A 132 -0.32 -5.83 -5.00
CA TRP A 132 -0.17 -4.62 -4.18
C TRP A 132 -0.85 -3.41 -4.83
N VAL A 133 -0.78 -3.33 -6.16
CA VAL A 133 -1.57 -2.34 -6.91
C VAL A 133 -3.06 -2.57 -6.71
N ALA A 134 -3.53 -3.81 -6.86
CA ALA A 134 -4.93 -4.17 -6.69
C ALA A 134 -5.45 -3.92 -5.27
N HIS A 135 -4.65 -4.19 -4.23
CA HIS A 135 -5.08 -3.96 -2.84
C HIS A 135 -5.26 -2.48 -2.54
N HIS A 136 -4.44 -1.58 -3.10
CA HIS A 136 -4.65 -0.13 -2.94
C HIS A 136 -5.96 0.34 -3.58
N TYR A 137 -6.34 -0.21 -4.75
CA TYR A 137 -7.65 0.06 -5.34
C TYR A 137 -8.78 -0.45 -4.43
N LEU A 138 -8.66 -1.68 -3.90
CA LEU A 138 -9.63 -2.21 -2.93
C LEU A 138 -9.71 -1.36 -1.66
N ALA A 139 -8.60 -0.82 -1.17
CA ALA A 139 -8.56 0.06 -0.02
C ALA A 139 -9.26 1.41 -0.29
N CYS A 140 -9.12 1.98 -1.50
CA CYS A 140 -9.89 3.18 -1.88
C CYS A 140 -11.40 2.86 -1.92
N VAL A 141 -11.81 1.68 -2.40
CA VAL A 141 -13.22 1.23 -2.39
C VAL A 141 -13.74 1.01 -0.96
N ILE A 142 -12.98 0.34 -0.10
CA ILE A 142 -13.33 0.17 1.33
C ILE A 142 -13.57 1.53 1.98
N GLY A 143 -12.68 2.49 1.72
CA GLY A 143 -12.86 3.85 2.23
C GLY A 143 -14.07 4.58 1.69
N GLY A 144 -14.38 4.41 0.40
CA GLY A 144 -15.58 5.00 -0.20
C GLY A 144 -16.86 4.41 0.40
N VAL A 145 -16.92 3.09 0.56
CA VAL A 145 -18.08 2.43 1.18
C VAL A 145 -18.25 2.87 2.63
N ALA A 146 -17.16 2.88 3.42
CA ALA A 146 -17.18 3.33 4.81
C ALA A 146 -17.60 4.81 4.96
N LEU A 147 -17.13 5.69 4.06
CA LEU A 147 -17.52 7.11 4.03
C LEU A 147 -19.03 7.29 3.82
N THR A 148 -19.64 6.44 3.00
CA THR A 148 -21.08 6.49 2.71
C THR A 148 -21.94 5.73 3.72
N TRP A 149 -21.35 5.10 4.74
CA TRP A 149 -22.10 4.34 5.73
C TRP A 149 -22.84 5.29 6.68
N PRO A 150 -24.19 5.26 6.73
CA PRO A 150 -24.96 6.09 7.65
C PRO A 150 -24.65 5.79 9.12
N ASP A 151 -25.01 6.72 9.99
CA ASP A 151 -24.86 6.56 11.44
C ASP A 151 -25.98 5.64 12.00
N ASP A 152 -25.75 4.33 11.95
CA ASP A 152 -26.67 3.31 12.45
C ASP A 152 -26.04 2.43 13.54
N ALA A 153 -26.83 1.54 14.14
CA ALA A 153 -26.36 0.64 15.19
C ALA A 153 -25.22 -0.28 14.70
N ALA A 154 -25.25 -0.68 13.42
CA ALA A 154 -24.21 -1.48 12.80
C ALA A 154 -22.87 -0.74 12.76
N TYR A 155 -22.91 0.53 12.34
CA TYR A 155 -21.77 1.42 12.28
C TYR A 155 -21.16 1.60 13.67
N GLN A 156 -21.99 1.92 14.67
CA GLN A 156 -21.53 2.14 16.04
C GLN A 156 -20.91 0.89 16.66
N ALA A 157 -21.44 -0.31 16.35
CA ALA A 157 -20.89 -1.57 16.82
C ALA A 157 -19.49 -1.88 16.23
N PHE A 158 -19.20 -1.41 15.02
CA PHE A 158 -17.92 -1.65 14.34
C PHE A 158 -16.91 -0.50 14.48
N HIS A 159 -17.38 0.70 14.85
CA HIS A 159 -16.63 1.96 14.82
C HIS A 159 -15.25 1.89 15.48
N SER A 160 -15.20 1.51 16.76
CA SER A 160 -13.92 1.48 17.50
C SER A 160 -12.97 0.41 16.96
N GLN A 161 -13.49 -0.72 16.50
CA GLN A 161 -12.69 -1.78 15.87
C GLN A 161 -12.04 -1.28 14.57
N PHE A 162 -12.81 -0.55 13.74
CA PHE A 162 -12.29 0.06 12.52
C PHE A 162 -11.20 1.09 12.78
N LEU A 163 -11.41 2.01 13.74
CA LEU A 163 -10.42 3.03 14.08
C LEU A 163 -9.11 2.44 14.62
N LEU A 164 -9.20 1.43 15.48
CA LEU A 164 -8.02 0.72 15.98
C LEU A 164 -7.28 0.00 14.86
N PHE A 165 -8.00 -0.63 13.93
CA PHE A 165 -7.42 -1.26 12.76
C PHE A 165 -6.71 -0.24 11.85
N ALA A 166 -7.33 0.91 11.57
CA ALA A 166 -6.72 1.98 10.78
C ALA A 166 -5.45 2.56 11.45
N GLY A 167 -5.47 2.73 12.77
CA GLY A 167 -4.29 3.13 13.54
C GLY A 167 -3.17 2.07 13.49
N TYR A 168 -3.54 0.79 13.55
CA TYR A 168 -2.60 -0.32 13.41
C TYR A 168 -1.96 -0.35 12.02
N ILE A 169 -2.72 -0.13 10.95
CA ILE A 169 -2.18 0.00 9.59
C ILE A 169 -1.13 1.11 9.52
N CYS A 170 -1.42 2.30 10.08
CA CYS A 170 -0.47 3.42 10.09
C CYS A 170 0.84 3.04 10.79
N LEU A 171 0.77 2.31 11.91
CA LEU A 171 1.96 1.80 12.62
C LEU A 171 2.74 0.78 11.77
N VAL A 172 2.05 -0.19 11.17
CA VAL A 172 2.69 -1.23 10.34
C VAL A 172 3.37 -0.60 9.12
N GLN A 173 2.74 0.37 8.46
CA GLN A 173 3.33 1.09 7.33
C GLN A 173 4.65 1.80 7.70
N GLN A 174 4.74 2.35 8.91
CA GLN A 174 6.00 2.93 9.41
C GLN A 174 7.10 1.88 9.58
N LEU A 175 6.76 0.75 10.21
CA LEU A 175 7.70 -0.36 10.41
C LEU A 175 8.17 -0.95 9.07
N GLN A 176 7.23 -1.12 8.13
CA GLN A 176 7.50 -1.59 6.77
C GLN A 176 8.46 -0.66 6.07
N TYR A 177 8.20 0.66 6.07
CA TYR A 177 9.08 1.63 5.44
C TYR A 177 10.50 1.56 6.00
N GLN A 178 10.66 1.61 7.32
CA GLN A 178 11.98 1.65 7.95
C GLN A 178 12.81 0.41 7.62
N TYR A 179 12.18 -0.76 7.74
CA TYR A 179 12.82 -2.04 7.46
C TYR A 179 13.16 -2.17 5.97
N GLN A 180 12.18 -1.93 5.09
CA GLN A 180 12.31 -2.14 3.65
C GLN A 180 13.27 -1.15 3.00
N SER A 181 13.23 0.12 3.39
CA SER A 181 14.18 1.14 2.91
C SER A 181 15.63 0.79 3.27
N GLY A 182 15.85 0.24 4.46
CA GLY A 182 17.18 -0.25 4.87
C GLY A 182 17.66 -1.40 3.99
N CYS A 183 16.78 -2.36 3.71
CA CYS A 183 17.08 -3.48 2.82
C CYS A 183 17.35 -3.05 1.38
N LEU A 184 16.53 -2.14 0.82
CA LEU A 184 16.74 -1.59 -0.52
C LEU A 184 18.07 -0.84 -0.65
N ARG A 185 18.41 0.02 0.33
CA ARG A 185 19.71 0.72 0.34
C ARG A 185 20.89 -0.26 0.33
N ARG A 186 20.80 -1.35 1.09
CA ARG A 186 21.83 -2.40 1.09
C ARG A 186 21.92 -3.10 -0.26
N LEU A 187 20.80 -3.49 -0.85
CA LEU A 187 20.78 -4.12 -2.18
C LEU A 187 21.37 -3.19 -3.27
N HIS A 188 21.05 -1.89 -3.22
CA HIS A 188 21.64 -0.88 -4.10
C HIS A 188 23.16 -0.77 -3.92
N SER A 189 23.65 -0.73 -2.68
CA SER A 189 25.11 -0.69 -2.41
C SER A 189 25.85 -1.95 -2.87
N LEU A 190 25.15 -3.09 -2.96
CA LEU A 190 25.68 -4.36 -3.46
C LEU A 190 25.54 -4.52 -4.98
N GLY A 191 24.96 -3.54 -5.69
CA GLY A 191 24.71 -3.62 -7.13
C GLY A 191 23.60 -4.60 -7.55
N HIS A 192 22.80 -5.09 -6.60
CA HIS A 192 21.76 -6.12 -6.84
C HIS A 192 20.33 -5.57 -6.88
N GLY A 193 20.09 -4.31 -6.49
CA GLY A 193 18.74 -3.74 -6.46
C GLY A 193 18.43 -2.90 -7.70
N ASP A 194 17.18 -2.96 -8.16
CA ASP A 194 16.72 -2.16 -9.29
C ASP A 194 16.54 -0.70 -8.83
N SER A 195 16.98 0.26 -9.65
CA SER A 195 16.90 1.69 -9.34
C SER A 195 15.48 2.14 -8.96
N MET A 196 14.44 1.48 -9.51
CA MET A 196 13.03 1.78 -9.30
C MET A 196 12.31 0.91 -8.26
N ASP A 197 13.02 0.07 -7.52
CA ASP A 197 12.39 -0.71 -6.44
C ASP A 197 11.94 0.22 -5.30
N VAL A 198 10.69 0.11 -4.87
CA VAL A 198 10.10 0.89 -3.77
C VAL A 198 9.63 -0.03 -2.64
N THR A 199 9.38 0.55 -1.47
CA THR A 199 8.80 -0.20 -0.35
C THR A 199 7.36 -0.61 -0.68
N LEU A 200 7.00 -1.84 -0.34
CA LEU A 200 5.67 -2.43 -0.52
C LEU A 200 4.94 -2.42 0.82
N GLU A 201 3.61 -2.31 0.81
CA GLU A 201 2.77 -2.45 2.01
C GLU A 201 2.63 -3.91 2.49
N GLY A 202 3.51 -4.79 2.02
CA GLY A 202 3.54 -6.19 2.41
C GLY A 202 4.96 -6.74 2.44
N PHE A 203 5.13 -7.94 1.89
CA PHE A 203 6.41 -8.64 1.90
C PHE A 203 6.90 -8.86 0.47
N ALA A 204 8.22 -8.73 0.26
CA ALA A 204 8.88 -8.93 -1.02
C ALA A 204 9.94 -10.02 -0.92
N THR A 205 10.23 -10.71 -2.03
CA THR A 205 11.22 -11.81 -2.03
C THR A 205 12.63 -11.35 -1.73
N TRP A 206 12.98 -10.08 -1.93
CA TRP A 206 14.32 -9.57 -1.61
C TRP A 206 14.53 -9.25 -0.12
N MET A 207 13.47 -9.34 0.71
CA MET A 207 13.51 -9.04 2.15
C MET A 207 14.00 -10.22 3.01
N PHE A 208 14.59 -11.26 2.41
CA PHE A 208 14.86 -12.51 3.12
C PHE A 208 15.97 -12.46 4.17
N GLN A 209 16.89 -11.50 4.11
CA GLN A 209 17.89 -11.29 5.18
C GLN A 209 17.27 -10.39 6.27
N GLY A 210 16.46 -11.01 7.15
CA GLY A 210 15.78 -10.34 8.27
C GLY A 210 14.25 -10.55 8.34
N LEU A 211 13.73 -11.53 7.59
CA LEU A 211 12.32 -11.95 7.50
C LEU A 211 11.56 -11.95 8.84
N THR A 212 12.22 -12.26 9.96
CA THR A 212 11.58 -12.45 11.26
C THR A 212 11.04 -11.18 11.91
N PHE A 213 11.64 -10.01 11.69
CA PHE A 213 11.25 -8.81 12.45
C PHE A 213 9.88 -8.28 12.01
N LEU A 214 9.68 -8.13 10.70
CA LEU A 214 8.50 -7.46 10.16
C LEU A 214 7.29 -8.40 10.08
N LEU A 215 7.54 -9.69 9.81
CA LEU A 215 6.53 -10.73 9.63
C LEU A 215 5.45 -10.82 10.74
N PRO A 216 5.77 -10.82 12.05
CA PRO A 216 4.74 -10.92 13.09
C PRO A 216 3.73 -9.76 13.03
N PHE A 217 4.18 -8.54 12.69
CA PHE A 217 3.29 -7.39 12.56
C PHE A 217 2.35 -7.52 11.36
N LEU A 218 2.83 -8.04 10.23
CA LEU A 218 1.98 -8.30 9.06
C LEU A 218 0.97 -9.42 9.35
N ILE A 219 1.38 -10.49 10.03
CA ILE A 219 0.47 -11.58 10.39
C ILE A 219 -0.66 -11.05 11.27
N VAL A 220 -0.35 -10.22 12.27
CA VAL A 220 -1.39 -9.58 13.10
C VAL A 220 -2.31 -8.71 12.25
N MET A 221 -1.79 -7.91 11.33
CA MET A 221 -2.61 -7.11 10.42
C MET A 221 -3.58 -7.97 9.62
N TYR A 222 -3.11 -9.08 9.04
CA TYR A 222 -3.95 -9.97 8.24
C TYR A 222 -5.00 -10.71 9.08
N VAL A 223 -4.65 -11.10 10.31
CA VAL A 223 -5.62 -11.65 11.26
C VAL A 223 -6.70 -10.62 11.59
N LEU A 224 -6.33 -9.34 11.76
CA LEU A 224 -7.29 -8.26 11.97
C LEU A 224 -8.19 -8.02 10.74
N GLU A 225 -7.69 -8.20 9.52
CA GLU A 225 -8.51 -8.15 8.29
C GLU A 225 -9.61 -9.22 8.31
N PHE A 226 -9.27 -10.46 8.66
CA PHE A 226 -10.27 -11.53 8.83
C PHE A 226 -11.21 -11.26 10.01
N PHE A 227 -10.70 -10.71 11.11
CA PHE A 227 -11.52 -10.35 12.26
C PHE A 227 -12.54 -9.26 11.91
N ASN A 228 -12.15 -8.25 11.13
CA ASN A 228 -13.05 -7.23 10.61
C ASN A 228 -14.13 -7.85 9.71
N SER A 229 -13.74 -8.71 8.79
CA SER A 229 -14.68 -9.44 7.92
C SER A 229 -15.68 -10.25 8.75
N TYR A 230 -15.21 -10.99 9.75
CA TYR A 230 -16.05 -11.80 10.63
C TYR A 230 -17.00 -10.95 11.47
N THR A 231 -16.52 -9.86 12.09
CA THR A 231 -17.37 -8.95 12.88
C THR A 231 -18.48 -8.38 12.01
N LEU A 232 -18.17 -7.86 10.82
CA LEU A 232 -19.15 -7.31 9.90
C LEU A 232 -20.15 -8.36 9.40
N TYR A 233 -19.67 -9.57 9.09
CA TYR A 233 -20.54 -10.68 8.74
C TYR A 233 -21.49 -11.04 9.88
N SER A 234 -20.99 -11.12 11.12
CA SER A 234 -21.80 -11.37 12.31
C SER A 234 -22.89 -10.31 12.48
N ILE A 235 -22.52 -9.03 12.39
CA ILE A 235 -23.45 -7.89 12.45
C ILE A 235 -24.52 -8.00 11.35
N TRP A 236 -24.12 -8.33 10.12
CA TRP A 236 -25.07 -8.53 9.02
C TRP A 236 -26.06 -9.67 9.28
N ARG A 237 -25.67 -10.71 10.03
CA ARG A 237 -26.53 -11.85 10.34
C ARG A 237 -27.47 -11.63 11.53
N THR A 238 -27.15 -10.70 12.44
CA THR A 238 -27.90 -10.51 13.69
C THR A 238 -28.90 -9.36 13.65
N GLN A 239 -28.75 -8.43 12.72
CA GLN A 239 -29.61 -7.24 12.62
C GLN A 239 -29.84 -6.85 11.16
N GLU A 240 -30.94 -6.14 10.89
CA GLU A 240 -31.16 -5.52 9.59
C GLU A 240 -30.10 -4.43 9.39
N CYS A 241 -29.34 -4.57 8.30
CA CYS A 241 -28.19 -3.73 8.01
C CYS A 241 -28.34 -3.11 6.63
N VAL A 242 -27.78 -1.93 6.48
CA VAL A 242 -27.58 -1.30 5.17
C VAL A 242 -26.55 -2.09 4.34
N TRP A 243 -26.56 -1.88 3.03
CA TRP A 243 -25.76 -2.65 2.07
C TRP A 243 -24.23 -2.51 2.28
N GLN A 244 -23.78 -1.44 2.93
CA GLN A 244 -22.37 -1.19 3.24
C GLN A 244 -21.78 -2.31 4.10
N VAL A 245 -22.56 -2.87 5.04
CA VAL A 245 -22.10 -3.91 5.97
C VAL A 245 -21.68 -5.20 5.24
N PRO A 246 -22.53 -5.87 4.45
CA PRO A 246 -22.13 -7.06 3.71
C PRO A 246 -21.04 -6.78 2.67
N VAL A 247 -21.02 -5.60 2.04
CA VAL A 247 -19.97 -5.22 1.08
C VAL A 247 -18.62 -5.08 1.77
N LEU A 248 -18.54 -4.38 2.91
CA LEU A 248 -17.31 -4.26 3.68
C LEU A 248 -16.84 -5.62 4.23
N ALA A 249 -17.77 -6.46 4.70
CA ALA A 249 -17.44 -7.82 5.15
C ALA A 249 -16.73 -8.62 4.05
N PHE A 250 -17.24 -8.54 2.82
CA PHE A 250 -16.65 -9.19 1.65
C PHE A 250 -15.31 -8.56 1.24
N LEU A 251 -15.20 -7.23 1.21
CA LEU A 251 -13.97 -6.55 0.82
C LEU A 251 -12.82 -6.84 1.79
N PHE A 252 -13.07 -6.82 3.11
CA PHE A 252 -12.09 -7.22 4.10
C PHE A 252 -11.67 -8.69 3.97
N LEU A 253 -12.62 -9.58 3.64
CA LEU A 253 -12.29 -10.99 3.36
C LEU A 253 -11.36 -11.12 2.16
N LEU A 254 -11.69 -10.43 1.06
CA LEU A 254 -10.92 -10.47 -0.17
C LEU A 254 -9.48 -9.98 0.04
N VAL A 255 -9.32 -8.86 0.74
CA VAL A 255 -8.01 -8.31 1.10
C VAL A 255 -7.25 -9.29 2.01
N GLY A 256 -7.88 -9.79 3.08
CA GLY A 256 -7.26 -10.76 4.00
C GLY A 256 -6.79 -12.04 3.30
N VAL A 257 -7.60 -12.60 2.41
CA VAL A 257 -7.24 -13.80 1.63
C VAL A 257 -6.05 -13.51 0.72
N GLY A 258 -6.08 -12.41 -0.05
CA GLY A 258 -5.01 -12.13 -1.00
C GLY A 258 -3.69 -11.76 -0.32
N ASN A 259 -3.74 -10.98 0.77
CA ASN A 259 -2.57 -10.65 1.59
C ASN A 259 -1.92 -11.90 2.19
N THR A 260 -2.74 -12.81 2.72
CA THR A 260 -2.28 -14.09 3.25
C THR A 260 -1.69 -14.96 2.15
N ALA A 261 -2.34 -15.05 0.99
CA ALA A 261 -1.85 -15.83 -0.15
C ALA A 261 -0.48 -15.34 -0.64
N MET A 262 -0.29 -14.02 -0.76
CA MET A 262 1.00 -13.43 -1.15
C MET A 262 2.09 -13.75 -0.13
N LEU A 263 1.80 -13.62 1.16
CA LEU A 263 2.76 -13.97 2.20
C LEU A 263 3.11 -15.46 2.16
N SER A 264 2.11 -16.34 2.06
CA SER A 264 2.31 -17.78 1.95
C SER A 264 3.19 -18.14 0.76
N GLN A 265 2.93 -17.59 -0.43
CA GLN A 265 3.74 -17.84 -1.62
C GLN A 265 5.21 -17.47 -1.40
N ILE A 266 5.47 -16.33 -0.76
CA ILE A 266 6.85 -15.88 -0.51
C ILE A 266 7.54 -16.77 0.54
N VAL A 267 6.83 -17.16 1.60
CA VAL A 267 7.35 -18.09 2.62
C VAL A 267 7.65 -19.46 1.99
N PHE A 268 6.76 -20.00 1.18
CA PHE A 268 6.98 -21.27 0.48
C PHE A 268 8.19 -21.21 -0.46
N LYS A 269 8.33 -20.12 -1.24
CA LYS A 269 9.50 -19.90 -2.10
C LYS A 269 10.79 -19.91 -1.28
N LYS A 270 10.79 -19.25 -0.11
CA LYS A 270 11.94 -19.23 0.80
C LYS A 270 12.31 -20.61 1.34
N MET A 271 11.31 -21.38 1.76
CA MET A 271 11.52 -22.72 2.29
C MET A 271 12.14 -23.63 1.22
N LYS A 272 11.71 -23.50 -0.04
CA LYS A 272 12.25 -24.25 -1.18
C LYS A 272 13.70 -23.85 -1.49
N GLU A 273 14.00 -22.55 -1.53
CA GLU A 273 15.36 -22.03 -1.77
C GLU A 273 16.33 -22.45 -0.65
N SER A 274 15.91 -22.35 0.61
CA SER A 274 16.70 -22.77 1.78
C SER A 274 17.03 -24.26 1.74
N SER A 275 16.04 -25.09 1.38
CA SER A 275 16.23 -26.54 1.23
C SER A 275 17.21 -26.87 0.10
N THR A 276 17.06 -26.20 -1.05
CA THR A 276 17.93 -26.40 -2.22
C THR A 276 19.37 -25.98 -1.92
N SER A 277 19.57 -24.78 -1.36
CA SER A 277 20.89 -24.26 -0.98
C SER A 277 21.59 -25.16 0.05
N ARG A 278 20.84 -25.71 1.02
CA ARG A 278 21.37 -26.67 2.00
C ARG A 278 21.83 -27.96 1.33
N VAL A 279 21.05 -28.51 0.39
CA VAL A 279 21.42 -29.70 -0.39
C VAL A 279 22.66 -29.43 -1.23
N THR A 280 22.72 -28.30 -1.96
CA THR A 280 23.90 -27.92 -2.75
C THR A 280 25.15 -27.74 -1.88
N GLY A 281 25.02 -27.12 -0.71
CA GLY A 281 26.13 -26.98 0.24
C GLY A 281 26.63 -28.32 0.80
N ILE A 282 25.73 -29.28 1.03
CA ILE A 282 26.10 -30.65 1.43
C ILE A 282 26.82 -31.36 0.28
N LEU A 283 26.32 -31.27 -0.95
CA LEU A 283 26.93 -31.90 -2.13
C LEU A 283 28.32 -31.32 -2.45
N GLN A 284 28.51 -30.00 -2.29
CA GLN A 284 29.83 -29.38 -2.42
C GLN A 284 30.81 -29.84 -1.34
N ARG A 285 30.34 -30.09 -0.11
CA ARG A 285 31.17 -30.53 1.01
C ARG A 285 31.49 -32.03 0.97
N TYR A 286 30.62 -32.83 0.33
CA TYR A 286 30.78 -34.28 0.17
C TYR A 286 30.62 -34.70 -1.30
N PRO A 287 31.61 -34.39 -2.16
CA PRO A 287 31.55 -34.69 -3.59
C PRO A 287 31.51 -36.19 -3.90
N SER A 288 31.84 -37.06 -2.93
CA SER A 288 31.67 -38.52 -3.05
C SER A 288 30.21 -38.97 -3.09
N ILE A 289 29.28 -38.21 -2.50
CA ILE A 289 27.84 -38.53 -2.50
C ILE A 289 27.20 -38.19 -3.85
N ALA A 290 27.72 -37.16 -4.54
CA ALA A 290 27.25 -36.75 -5.86
C ALA A 290 27.53 -37.77 -6.98
N LYS A 291 28.40 -38.76 -6.75
CA LYS A 291 28.77 -39.79 -7.74
C LYS A 291 27.85 -41.02 -7.75
N PHE A 292 26.86 -41.09 -6.86
CA PHE A 292 25.93 -42.22 -6.74
C PHE A 292 24.48 -41.89 -7.17
N GLN A 293 24.26 -40.73 -7.79
CA GLN A 293 23.05 -40.40 -8.55
C GLN A 293 23.36 -40.40 -10.04
#